data_AF-A0A959FW68-F1
#
_entry.id   AF-A0A959FW68-F1
#
_cell.length_a   1.000
_cell.length_b   1.000
_cell.length_c   1.000
_cell.angle_alpha   90.00
_cell.angle_beta   90.00
_cell.angle_gamma   90.00
#
_symmetry.space_group_name_H-M   'P 1'
#
loop_
_entity.id
_entity.type
_entity.pdbx_description
1 polymer ?
#
loop_
_entity_poly.entity_id
_entity_poly.type
_entity_poly.pdbx_seq_one_letter_code
_entity_poly.pdbx_strand_id
1 'polypeptide(L)'
;REFQLPENPPTEDYHELLDELEKEGEIIVQRVPEPYIEVKTKFGRIKKIPVEKTWHHKSCGQCGHIPGYSTSIFWLNRQFGFDYMDPKDQTSCTAWNYYASATSNPEAQAAVAIRNFATAYETGYFPLIHCGTSFGHYKEVRQAIIHYPELRAKVRKIMAKLGKQLVIPEEIVHYSEWVYAMRDRIKERQVVDMSHITATVHPACHYHKLIEEDAIYTPEIYGAQRTAIITGVLQELGMNVADYSTWFDCCGFGFRHILVSRDFSRSFSVQRKIEVMKEEANPDITVTHDTGCVTTLDQSQFAAKAHGKKVGLPVLSDSQVAALAMGAHPYKVLQMHWHNTDNTGFLSKLGLDPEQKWREFEEALTRLQDGSQTYLTWEDVE
;
A
#
# COMPACT_ATOMS: atom_id res chain seq x y z
N ARG A 1 0.02 27.19 0.28
CA ARG A 1 0.81 27.67 1.45
C ARG A 1 1.71 26.52 1.85
N GLU A 2 3.02 26.74 1.87
CA GLU A 2 3.99 25.72 2.28
C GLU A 2 3.87 25.47 3.80
N PHE A 3 3.97 24.20 4.20
CA PHE A 3 4.06 23.80 5.60
C PHE A 3 5.45 24.16 6.13
N GLN A 4 5.49 24.97 7.18
CA GLN A 4 6.75 25.30 7.85
C GLN A 4 7.05 24.21 8.89
N LEU A 5 8.23 23.60 8.77
CA LEU A 5 8.71 22.66 9.77
C LEU A 5 8.81 23.39 11.12
N PRO A 6 8.28 22.80 12.21
CA PRO A 6 8.43 23.39 13.52
C PRO A 6 9.90 23.30 13.97
N GLU A 7 10.37 24.28 14.76
CA GLU A 7 11.74 24.27 15.32
C GLU A 7 11.98 23.02 16.17
N ASN A 8 10.95 22.56 16.88
CA ASN A 8 10.93 21.29 17.61
C ASN A 8 9.75 20.44 17.12
N PRO A 9 9.98 19.20 16.66
CA PRO A 9 8.89 18.27 16.33
C PRO A 9 7.91 18.11 17.50
N PRO A 10 6.60 18.00 17.24
CA PRO A 10 5.58 17.96 18.29
C PRO A 10 5.48 16.59 19.01
N THR A 11 6.15 15.56 18.51
CA THR A 11 6.19 14.22 19.10
C THR A 11 7.64 13.83 19.42
N GLU A 12 7.85 12.87 20.32
CA GLU A 12 9.17 12.30 20.59
C GLU A 12 9.70 11.54 19.35
N ASP A 13 11.02 11.39 19.24
CA ASP A 13 11.60 10.56 18.19
C ASP A 13 11.54 9.09 18.61
N TYR A 14 10.74 8.30 17.90
CA TYR A 14 10.60 6.88 18.22
C TYR A 14 11.91 6.12 18.04
N HIS A 15 12.87 6.61 17.24
CA HIS A 15 14.18 5.98 17.10
C HIS A 15 14.95 5.98 18.43
N GLU A 16 14.99 7.13 19.10
CA GLU A 16 15.65 7.27 20.40
C GLU A 16 15.02 6.34 21.44
N LEU A 17 13.69 6.29 21.48
CA LEU A 17 12.94 5.41 22.39
C LEU A 17 13.17 3.92 22.10
N LEU A 18 13.28 3.53 20.82
CA LEU A 18 13.60 2.15 20.43
C LEU A 18 15.03 1.78 20.85
N ASP A 19 16.00 2.67 20.65
CA ASP A 19 17.41 2.46 21.01
C ASP A 19 17.59 2.32 22.53
N GLU A 20 16.89 3.14 23.32
CA GLU A 20 16.86 3.02 24.78
C GLU A 20 16.33 1.66 25.24
N LEU A 21 15.19 1.23 24.68
CA LEU A 21 14.60 -0.08 25.02
C LEU A 21 15.47 -1.26 24.58
N GLU A 22 16.16 -1.15 23.44
CA GLU A 22 17.11 -2.17 22.99
C GLU A 22 18.31 -2.26 23.95
N LYS A 23 18.86 -1.12 24.37
CA LYS A 23 19.96 -1.04 25.34
C LYS A 23 19.59 -1.65 26.69
N GLU A 24 18.33 -1.49 27.11
CA GLU A 24 17.78 -2.12 28.32
C GLU A 24 17.51 -3.63 28.16
N GLY A 25 17.64 -4.18 26.95
CA GLY A 25 17.34 -5.58 26.65
C GLY A 25 15.85 -5.90 26.63
N GLU A 26 14.99 -4.88 26.53
CA GLU A 26 13.54 -5.04 26.53
C GLU A 26 13.01 -5.52 25.16
N ILE A 27 13.64 -5.10 24.06
CA ILE A 27 13.27 -5.45 22.69
C ILE A 27 14.53 -5.70 21.85
N ILE A 28 14.34 -6.26 20.66
CA ILE A 28 15.35 -6.27 19.59
C ILE A 28 14.89 -5.31 18.50
N VAL A 29 15.77 -4.42 18.04
CA VAL A 29 15.49 -3.53 16.92
C VAL A 29 16.10 -4.11 15.65
N GLN A 30 15.25 -4.55 14.72
CA GLN A 30 15.70 -4.96 13.39
C GLN A 30 16.04 -3.70 12.59
N ARG A 31 17.33 -3.44 12.34
CA ARG A 31 17.79 -2.29 11.55
C ARG A 31 17.46 -2.45 10.06
N VAL A 32 17.22 -1.34 9.38
CA VAL A 32 17.00 -1.31 7.93
C VAL A 32 18.26 -1.78 7.22
N PRO A 33 18.18 -2.78 6.32
CA PRO A 33 19.34 -3.27 5.61
C PRO A 33 19.82 -2.26 4.56
N GLU A 34 21.14 -2.21 4.36
CA GLU A 34 21.75 -1.53 3.21
C GLU A 34 21.62 -2.37 1.94
N PRO A 35 21.46 -1.75 0.75
CA PRO A 35 21.29 -0.31 0.56
C PRO A 35 19.88 0.18 0.94
N TYR A 36 19.79 1.38 1.51
CA TYR A 36 18.51 2.08 1.73
C TYR A 36 18.49 3.48 1.10
N ILE A 37 17.28 4.04 0.96
CA ILE A 37 17.05 5.43 0.54
C ILE A 37 16.46 6.19 1.71
N GLU A 38 17.03 7.36 1.99
CA GLU A 38 16.52 8.27 3.01
C GLU A 38 15.44 9.18 2.44
N VAL A 39 14.32 9.28 3.16
CA VAL A 39 13.20 10.18 2.84
C VAL A 39 12.82 10.98 4.07
N LYS A 40 12.22 12.16 3.87
CA LYS A 40 11.76 13.01 4.97
C LYS A 40 10.31 12.73 5.33
N THR A 41 10.03 12.65 6.62
CA THR A 41 8.66 12.56 7.11
C THR A 41 8.04 13.94 7.37
N LYS A 42 6.77 13.98 7.79
CA LYS A 42 6.01 15.22 8.07
C LYS A 42 6.78 16.27 8.89
N PHE A 43 7.55 15.83 9.88
CA PHE A 43 8.30 16.73 10.78
C PHE A 43 9.80 16.79 10.47
N GLY A 44 10.20 16.41 9.25
CA GLY A 44 11.58 16.51 8.79
C GLY A 44 12.52 15.42 9.33
N ARG A 45 11.99 14.41 10.05
CA ARG A 45 12.76 13.24 10.45
C ARG A 45 13.16 12.43 9.23
N ILE A 46 14.35 11.83 9.30
CA ILE A 46 14.81 10.89 8.29
C ILE A 46 14.15 9.55 8.55
N LYS A 47 13.58 8.98 7.49
CA LYS A 47 13.06 7.63 7.44
C LYS A 47 13.86 6.83 6.43
N LYS A 48 14.30 5.62 6.80
CA LYS A 48 15.07 4.74 5.91
C LYS A 48 14.15 3.76 5.20
N ILE A 49 14.23 3.72 3.87
CA ILE A 49 13.46 2.81 3.02
C ILE A 49 14.42 1.77 2.41
N PRO A 50 14.33 0.48 2.77
CA PRO A 50 15.22 -0.54 2.21
C PRO A 50 15.02 -0.67 0.71
N VAL A 51 16.10 -0.74 -0.07
CA VAL A 51 16.02 -0.95 -1.52
C VAL A 51 15.65 -2.41 -1.81
N GLU A 52 16.28 -3.35 -1.10
CA GLU A 52 16.14 -4.80 -1.27
C GLU A 52 16.15 -5.52 0.09
N LYS A 53 16.22 -6.86 0.07
CA LYS A 53 16.08 -7.75 1.24
C LYS A 53 14.77 -7.51 1.98
N THR A 54 13.69 -7.34 1.25
CA THR A 54 12.36 -7.06 1.80
C THR A 54 11.56 -8.34 2.04
N TRP A 55 10.84 -8.41 3.17
CA TRP A 55 9.92 -9.48 3.53
C TRP A 55 8.49 -9.00 3.28
N HIS A 56 7.82 -9.56 2.29
CA HIS A 56 6.57 -9.00 1.78
C HIS A 56 5.37 -9.41 2.66
N HIS A 57 4.99 -8.56 3.62
CA HIS A 57 3.78 -8.74 4.41
C HIS A 57 2.55 -8.43 3.57
N LYS A 58 2.02 -9.46 2.90
CA LYS A 58 0.88 -9.36 1.99
C LYS A 58 -0.41 -9.06 2.76
N SER A 59 -1.30 -8.25 2.18
CA SER A 59 -2.64 -8.02 2.71
C SER A 59 -3.55 -9.23 2.48
N CYS A 60 -4.35 -9.60 3.47
CA CYS A 60 -5.41 -10.60 3.28
C CYS A 60 -6.39 -10.19 2.17
N GLY A 61 -6.68 -8.90 2.05
CA GLY A 61 -7.58 -8.41 1.00
C GLY A 61 -6.93 -8.38 -0.38
N GLN A 62 -5.62 -8.12 -0.50
CA GLN A 62 -4.93 -8.11 -1.80
C GLN A 62 -4.97 -9.49 -2.42
N CYS A 63 -4.54 -10.49 -1.65
CA CYS A 63 -4.52 -11.87 -2.12
C CYS A 63 -5.94 -12.40 -2.44
N GLY A 64 -6.97 -11.92 -1.75
CA GLY A 64 -8.34 -12.40 -1.91
C GLY A 64 -9.21 -11.64 -2.92
N HIS A 65 -8.95 -10.35 -3.18
CA HIS A 65 -9.85 -9.51 -3.99
C HIS A 65 -9.15 -8.85 -5.18
N ILE A 66 -7.89 -8.43 -5.04
CA ILE A 66 -7.14 -7.69 -6.08
C ILE A 66 -5.70 -8.22 -6.16
N PRO A 67 -5.51 -9.48 -6.59
CA PRO A 67 -4.21 -10.17 -6.58
C PRO A 67 -3.13 -9.50 -7.45
N GLY A 68 -3.55 -8.81 -8.51
CA GLY A 68 -2.64 -8.05 -9.36
C GLY A 68 -1.90 -6.92 -8.66
N TYR A 69 -2.41 -6.48 -7.51
CA TYR A 69 -1.73 -5.52 -6.64
C TYR A 69 -0.41 -6.11 -6.10
N SER A 70 -0.45 -7.23 -5.38
CA SER A 70 0.77 -7.86 -4.85
C SER A 70 1.69 -8.34 -5.97
N THR A 71 1.11 -8.86 -7.07
CA THR A 71 1.87 -9.31 -8.24
C THR A 71 2.66 -8.17 -8.88
N SER A 72 2.11 -6.95 -8.91
CA SER A 72 2.82 -5.76 -9.42
C SER A 72 4.03 -5.40 -8.55
N ILE A 73 3.91 -5.47 -7.22
CA ILE A 73 5.03 -5.20 -6.30
C ILE A 73 6.16 -6.22 -6.52
N PHE A 74 5.82 -7.52 -6.66
CA PHE A 74 6.80 -8.56 -6.93
C PHE A 74 7.43 -8.44 -8.32
N TRP A 75 6.65 -8.04 -9.32
CA TRP A 75 7.17 -7.79 -10.66
C TRP A 75 8.18 -6.63 -10.65
N LEU A 76 7.87 -5.52 -9.97
CA LEU A 76 8.81 -4.40 -9.81
C LEU A 76 10.14 -4.83 -9.18
N ASN A 77 10.11 -5.60 -8.09
CA ASN A 77 11.33 -6.09 -7.45
C ASN A 77 12.17 -6.95 -8.40
N ARG A 78 11.54 -7.82 -9.19
CA ARG A 78 12.24 -8.63 -10.20
C ARG A 78 12.83 -7.82 -11.32
N GLN A 79 12.11 -6.83 -11.84
CA GLN A 79 12.61 -5.97 -12.91
C GLN A 79 13.87 -5.21 -12.47
N PHE A 80 13.96 -4.83 -11.20
CA PHE A 80 15.17 -4.24 -10.64
C PHE A 80 16.25 -5.24 -10.25
N GLY A 81 15.96 -6.55 -10.25
CA GLY A 81 16.89 -7.59 -9.82
C GLY A 81 17.15 -7.60 -8.32
N PHE A 82 16.21 -7.12 -7.51
CA PHE A 82 16.37 -7.05 -6.06
C PHE A 82 16.06 -8.37 -5.37
N ASP A 83 16.78 -8.64 -4.28
CA ASP A 83 16.49 -9.75 -3.38
C ASP A 83 15.26 -9.44 -2.52
N TYR A 84 14.29 -10.35 -2.47
CA TYR A 84 13.11 -10.23 -1.60
C TYR A 84 12.54 -11.61 -1.26
N MET A 85 11.74 -11.66 -0.20
CA MET A 85 11.07 -12.87 0.28
C MET A 85 9.56 -12.74 0.21
N ASP A 86 8.92 -13.70 -0.45
CA ASP A 86 7.47 -13.92 -0.38
C ASP A 86 7.14 -14.97 0.70
N PRO A 87 6.64 -14.58 1.88
CA PRO A 87 6.39 -15.51 2.96
C PRO A 87 5.20 -16.44 2.67
N LYS A 88 5.39 -17.72 3.06
CA LYS A 88 4.35 -18.76 3.01
C LYS A 88 3.58 -18.92 4.33
N ASP A 89 4.15 -18.43 5.43
CA ASP A 89 3.66 -18.66 6.79
C ASP A 89 3.26 -17.36 7.52
N GLN A 90 3.10 -16.24 6.79
CA GLN A 90 2.57 -15.01 7.38
C GLN A 90 1.13 -15.19 7.90
N THR A 91 0.77 -14.47 8.97
CA THR A 91 -0.62 -14.41 9.45
C THR A 91 -1.26 -13.08 9.03
N SER A 92 -2.59 -13.00 9.15
CA SER A 92 -3.31 -11.73 9.10
C SER A 92 -2.72 -10.73 10.12
N CYS A 93 -2.81 -9.43 9.82
CA CYS A 93 -2.48 -8.36 10.77
C CYS A 93 -3.57 -8.11 11.82
N THR A 94 -4.75 -8.73 11.66
CA THR A 94 -5.96 -8.58 12.48
C THR A 94 -6.55 -7.16 12.58
N ALA A 95 -5.94 -6.18 11.92
CA ALA A 95 -6.25 -4.75 12.01
C ALA A 95 -7.69 -4.41 11.56
N TRP A 96 -8.22 -5.04 10.51
CA TRP A 96 -9.61 -4.78 10.10
C TRP A 96 -10.59 -5.17 11.22
N ASN A 97 -10.45 -6.36 11.82
CA ASN A 97 -11.31 -6.78 12.93
C ASN A 97 -11.13 -5.89 14.17
N TYR A 98 -9.91 -5.42 14.43
CA TYR A 98 -9.64 -4.46 15.49
C TYR A 98 -10.40 -3.14 15.26
N TYR A 99 -10.20 -2.49 14.12
CA TYR A 99 -10.86 -1.21 13.84
C TYR A 99 -12.38 -1.35 13.61
N ALA A 100 -12.86 -2.53 13.25
CA ALA A 100 -14.30 -2.85 13.22
C ALA A 100 -14.90 -3.01 14.62
N SER A 101 -14.09 -2.92 15.68
CA SER A 101 -14.46 -3.19 17.08
C SER A 101 -14.93 -4.63 17.32
N ALA A 102 -14.55 -5.56 16.45
CA ALA A 102 -14.86 -6.98 16.61
C ALA A 102 -13.85 -7.71 17.51
N THR A 103 -12.61 -7.21 17.60
CA THR A 103 -11.55 -7.77 18.47
C THR A 103 -10.84 -6.66 19.25
N SER A 104 -11.16 -6.53 20.54
CA SER A 104 -10.63 -5.46 21.41
C SER A 104 -9.68 -6.00 22.50
N ASN A 105 -8.70 -6.84 22.11
CA ASN A 105 -7.67 -7.35 23.02
C ASN A 105 -6.29 -6.79 22.59
N PRO A 106 -5.75 -5.77 23.28
CA PRO A 106 -4.45 -5.16 22.96
C PRO A 106 -3.28 -6.14 22.97
N GLU A 107 -3.28 -7.11 23.89
CA GLU A 107 -2.21 -8.11 24.03
C GLU A 107 -2.19 -9.04 22.81
N ALA A 108 -3.36 -9.47 22.34
CA ALA A 108 -3.49 -10.30 21.15
C ALA A 108 -3.11 -9.53 19.87
N GLN A 109 -3.57 -8.27 19.73
CA GLN A 109 -3.23 -7.43 18.58
C GLN A 109 -1.72 -7.20 18.49
N ALA A 110 -1.09 -6.80 19.60
CA ALA A 110 0.35 -6.61 19.65
C ALA A 110 1.10 -7.93 19.40
N ALA A 111 0.70 -9.03 20.02
CA ALA A 111 1.36 -10.33 19.83
C ALA A 111 1.33 -10.80 18.37
N VAL A 112 0.23 -10.59 17.63
CA VAL A 112 0.15 -10.96 16.21
C VAL A 112 1.09 -10.11 15.35
N ALA A 113 1.16 -8.80 15.60
CA ALA A 113 2.09 -7.91 14.92
C ALA A 113 3.56 -8.31 15.19
N ILE A 114 3.93 -8.49 16.46
CA ILE A 114 5.29 -8.91 16.85
C ILE A 114 5.63 -10.29 16.29
N ARG A 115 4.68 -11.22 16.23
CA ARG A 115 4.90 -12.54 15.61
C ARG A 115 5.31 -12.40 14.14
N ASN A 116 4.70 -11.50 13.38
CA ASN A 116 5.07 -11.26 11.98
C ASN A 116 6.44 -10.57 11.86
N PHE A 117 6.77 -9.61 12.73
CA PHE A 117 8.10 -9.00 12.75
C PHE A 117 9.20 -10.00 13.12
N ALA A 118 8.96 -10.84 14.13
CA ALA A 118 9.88 -11.90 14.51
C ALA A 118 10.10 -12.91 13.38
N THR A 119 9.04 -13.29 12.64
CA THR A 119 9.19 -14.15 11.45
C THR A 119 10.01 -13.47 10.35
N ALA A 120 9.80 -12.18 10.07
CA ALA A 120 10.63 -11.46 9.11
C ALA A 120 12.10 -11.45 9.56
N TYR A 121 12.35 -11.11 10.82
CA TYR A 121 13.69 -11.11 11.42
C TYR A 121 14.40 -12.47 11.34
N GLU A 122 13.71 -13.57 11.67
CA GLU A 122 14.25 -14.93 11.58
C GLU A 122 14.69 -15.32 10.16
N THR A 123 14.09 -14.71 9.13
CA THR A 123 14.45 -14.95 7.74
C THR A 123 15.61 -14.09 7.26
N GLY A 124 15.98 -13.04 8.00
CA GLY A 124 16.97 -12.05 7.60
C GLY A 124 16.45 -10.96 6.66
N TYR A 125 15.16 -10.97 6.30
CA TYR A 125 14.53 -9.97 5.42
C TYR A 125 13.74 -8.93 6.24
N PHE A 126 13.71 -7.69 5.75
CA PHE A 126 13.10 -6.54 6.43
C PHE A 126 11.62 -6.38 6.06
N PRO A 127 10.69 -6.25 7.02
CA PRO A 127 9.26 -6.25 6.74
C PRO A 127 8.81 -5.07 5.85
N LEU A 128 8.19 -5.38 4.71
CA LEU A 128 7.53 -4.45 3.81
C LEU A 128 6.02 -4.64 3.86
N ILE A 129 5.28 -3.65 4.36
CA ILE A 129 3.86 -3.77 4.66
C ILE A 129 3.01 -3.36 3.46
N HIS A 130 2.23 -4.30 2.90
CA HIS A 130 1.49 -4.03 1.66
C HIS A 130 0.14 -3.33 1.86
N CYS A 131 -0.37 -3.23 3.10
CA CYS A 131 -1.71 -2.71 3.39
C CYS A 131 -1.63 -1.46 4.26
N GLY A 132 -2.34 -0.38 3.87
CA GLY A 132 -2.42 0.84 4.67
C GLY A 132 -3.06 0.58 6.04
N THR A 133 -4.04 -0.32 6.09
CA THR A 133 -4.67 -0.77 7.35
C THR A 133 -3.69 -1.50 8.27
N SER A 134 -2.89 -2.44 7.75
CA SER A 134 -1.84 -3.11 8.54
C SER A 134 -0.78 -2.13 9.01
N PHE A 135 -0.37 -1.21 8.13
CA PHE A 135 0.64 -0.20 8.42
C PHE A 135 0.21 0.72 9.57
N GLY A 136 -0.99 1.27 9.51
CA GLY A 136 -1.55 2.09 10.60
C GLY A 136 -1.55 1.33 11.93
N HIS A 137 -2.05 0.10 11.92
CA HIS A 137 -2.13 -0.74 13.12
C HIS A 137 -0.74 -1.06 13.68
N TYR A 138 0.23 -1.36 12.83
CA TYR A 138 1.59 -1.68 13.27
C TYR A 138 2.30 -0.48 13.87
N LYS A 139 2.03 0.74 13.39
CA LYS A 139 2.51 1.97 14.04
C LYS A 139 1.90 2.15 15.42
N GLU A 140 0.60 1.90 15.58
CA GLU A 140 -0.06 1.93 16.90
C GLU A 140 0.52 0.87 17.84
N VAL A 141 0.78 -0.34 17.35
CA VAL A 141 1.44 -1.39 18.14
C VAL A 141 2.85 -0.97 18.55
N ARG A 142 3.65 -0.37 17.65
CA ARG A 142 4.98 0.15 18.00
C ARG A 142 4.89 1.16 19.14
N GLN A 143 4.00 2.16 19.02
CA GLN A 143 3.78 3.14 20.07
C GLN A 143 3.36 2.48 21.40
N ALA A 144 2.46 1.50 21.33
CA ALA A 144 2.00 0.80 22.53
C ALA A 144 3.13 -0.03 23.19
N ILE A 145 3.98 -0.69 22.41
CA ILE A 145 5.13 -1.45 22.92
C ILE A 145 6.18 -0.53 23.53
N ILE A 146 6.41 0.66 22.95
CA ILE A 146 7.34 1.65 23.48
C ILE A 146 6.86 2.16 24.85
N HIS A 147 5.62 2.66 24.92
CA HIS A 147 5.15 3.43 26.07
C HIS A 147 4.48 2.60 27.19
N TYR A 148 4.04 1.37 26.92
CA TYR A 148 3.34 0.54 27.93
C TYR A 148 4.16 -0.70 28.33
N PRO A 149 5.05 -0.60 29.34
CA PRO A 149 5.89 -1.72 29.78
C PRO A 149 5.10 -2.94 30.26
N GLU A 150 3.91 -2.74 30.85
CA GLU A 150 3.03 -3.85 31.24
C GLU A 150 2.53 -4.66 30.03
N LEU A 151 2.12 -3.97 28.95
CA LEU A 151 1.73 -4.61 27.70
C LEU A 151 2.92 -5.34 27.08
N ARG A 152 4.08 -4.66 27.01
CA ARG A 152 5.34 -5.22 26.49
C ARG A 152 5.73 -6.51 27.23
N ALA A 153 5.64 -6.53 28.56
CA ALA A 153 5.92 -7.72 29.37
C ALA A 153 4.95 -8.88 29.09
N LYS A 154 3.66 -8.60 28.88
CA LYS A 154 2.67 -9.62 28.49
C LYS A 154 2.95 -10.17 27.10
N VAL A 155 3.24 -9.31 26.13
CA VAL A 155 3.60 -9.72 24.76
C VAL A 155 4.86 -10.57 24.75
N ARG A 156 5.89 -10.20 25.54
CA ARG A 156 7.11 -11.00 25.72
C ARG A 156 6.81 -12.43 26.20
N LYS A 157 5.90 -12.59 27.17
CA LYS A 157 5.46 -13.92 27.64
C LYS A 157 4.74 -14.72 26.54
N ILE A 158 3.96 -14.06 25.69
CA ILE A 158 3.31 -14.71 24.54
C ILE A 158 4.36 -15.13 23.50
N MET A 159 5.30 -14.25 23.14
CA MET A 159 6.38 -14.56 22.19
C MET A 159 7.25 -15.73 22.68
N ALA A 160 7.59 -15.78 23.97
CA ALA A 160 8.32 -16.90 24.56
C ALA A 160 7.59 -18.25 24.40
N LYS A 161 6.25 -18.28 24.53
CA LYS A 161 5.45 -19.49 24.27
C LYS A 161 5.45 -19.90 22.80
N LEU A 162 5.59 -18.94 21.89
CA LEU A 162 5.72 -19.19 20.45
C LEU A 162 7.15 -19.51 20.02
N GLY A 163 8.12 -19.46 20.94
CA GLY A 163 9.55 -19.62 20.63
C GLY A 163 10.13 -18.43 19.84
N LYS A 164 9.51 -17.25 19.92
CA LYS A 164 9.87 -16.06 19.15
C LYS A 164 10.44 -14.95 20.05
N GLN A 165 11.28 -14.11 19.46
CA GLN A 165 11.81 -12.92 20.11
C GLN A 165 10.84 -11.74 19.95
N LEU A 166 10.89 -10.76 20.87
CA LEU A 166 10.14 -9.51 20.74
C LEU A 166 10.96 -8.56 19.86
N VAL A 167 10.69 -8.59 18.56
CA VAL A 167 11.38 -7.77 17.55
C VAL A 167 10.48 -6.63 17.09
N ILE A 168 11.05 -5.43 17.01
CA ILE A 168 10.45 -4.25 16.39
C ILE A 168 11.37 -3.81 15.24
N PRO A 169 10.87 -3.56 14.03
CA PRO A 169 11.72 -2.98 12.99
C PRO A 169 12.03 -1.51 13.33
N GLU A 170 13.25 -1.06 13.02
CA GLU A 170 13.70 0.34 13.11
C GLU A 170 12.67 1.24 12.40
N GLU A 171 12.20 0.78 11.24
CA GLU A 171 11.21 1.44 10.41
C GLU A 171 10.02 0.54 10.13
N ILE A 172 8.81 1.07 10.27
CA ILE A 172 7.64 0.44 9.65
C ILE A 172 7.53 1.04 8.25
N VAL A 173 7.75 0.22 7.23
CA VAL A 173 7.78 0.65 5.83
C VAL A 173 6.56 0.14 5.09
N HIS A 174 5.78 1.05 4.50
CA HIS A 174 4.69 0.71 3.61
C HIS A 174 5.19 0.56 2.17
N TYR A 175 4.65 -0.38 1.41
CA TYR A 175 5.12 -0.63 0.04
C TYR A 175 5.02 0.61 -0.87
N SER A 176 4.06 1.52 -0.64
CA SER A 176 3.90 2.76 -1.43
C SER A 176 5.03 3.75 -1.13
N GLU A 177 5.60 3.70 0.08
CA GLU A 177 6.83 4.43 0.42
C GLU A 177 8.02 3.85 -0.33
N TRP A 178 8.07 2.52 -0.48
CA TRP A 178 9.07 1.85 -1.31
C TRP A 178 8.94 2.21 -2.79
N VAL A 179 7.72 2.20 -3.35
CA VAL A 179 7.47 2.63 -4.74
C VAL A 179 7.87 4.10 -4.93
N TYR A 180 7.57 4.97 -3.95
CA TYR A 180 8.00 6.36 -3.97
C TYR A 180 9.53 6.52 -3.91
N ALA A 181 10.22 5.74 -3.07
CA ALA A 181 11.67 5.75 -3.00
C ALA A 181 12.31 5.25 -4.32
N MET A 182 11.67 4.30 -5.01
CA MET A 182 12.13 3.76 -6.29
C MET A 182 11.71 4.58 -7.51
N ARG A 183 10.96 5.68 -7.36
CA ARG A 183 10.32 6.42 -8.47
C ARG A 183 11.29 6.83 -9.59
N ASP A 184 12.51 7.24 -9.25
CA ASP A 184 13.52 7.66 -10.23
C ASP A 184 13.96 6.45 -11.08
N ARG A 185 14.17 5.28 -10.45
CA ARG A 185 14.49 4.01 -11.14
C ARG A 185 13.32 3.50 -11.99
N ILE A 186 12.09 3.72 -11.52
CA ILE A 186 10.87 3.41 -12.28
C ILE A 186 10.82 4.30 -13.52
N LYS A 187 11.09 5.60 -13.38
CA LYS A 187 11.13 6.57 -14.49
C LYS A 187 12.18 6.24 -15.53
N GLU A 188 13.38 5.85 -15.11
CA GLU A 188 14.46 5.42 -16.02
C GLU A 188 14.06 4.20 -16.88
N ARG A 189 13.16 3.35 -16.38
CA ARG A 189 12.65 2.16 -17.07
C ARG A 189 11.24 2.34 -17.64
N GLN A 190 10.72 3.56 -17.66
CA GLN A 190 9.40 3.85 -18.21
C GLN A 190 9.40 3.61 -19.72
N VAL A 191 8.51 2.73 -20.19
CA VAL A 191 8.30 2.44 -21.63
C VAL A 191 6.93 2.87 -22.12
N VAL A 192 5.96 3.05 -21.21
CA VAL A 192 4.63 3.57 -21.53
C VAL A 192 4.60 5.06 -21.20
N ASP A 193 4.29 5.90 -22.18
CA ASP A 193 4.12 7.34 -21.97
C ASP A 193 2.85 7.58 -21.12
N MET A 194 3.02 8.23 -19.97
CA MET A 194 1.95 8.55 -19.03
C MET A 194 1.57 10.04 -19.05
N SER A 195 2.24 10.86 -19.87
CA SER A 195 2.17 12.33 -19.82
C SER A 195 0.80 12.91 -20.18
N HIS A 196 0.00 12.16 -20.92
CA HIS A 196 -1.34 12.54 -21.38
C HIS A 196 -2.45 12.02 -20.46
N ILE A 197 -2.10 11.41 -19.32
CA ILE A 197 -3.04 10.90 -18.34
C ILE A 197 -3.28 11.91 -17.21
N THR A 198 -4.55 12.15 -16.91
CA THR A 198 -4.97 12.86 -15.71
C THR A 198 -5.39 11.87 -14.63
N ALA A 199 -4.75 11.92 -13.48
CA ALA A 199 -5.06 11.07 -12.33
C ALA A 199 -5.58 11.89 -11.15
N THR A 200 -6.42 11.29 -10.31
CA THR A 200 -6.64 11.77 -8.94
C THR A 200 -6.02 10.79 -7.95
N VAL A 201 -5.64 11.31 -6.77
CA VAL A 201 -5.03 10.51 -5.71
C VAL A 201 -5.99 10.36 -4.54
N HIS A 202 -6.11 9.14 -4.04
CA HIS A 202 -6.77 8.84 -2.78
C HIS A 202 -5.78 8.16 -1.82
N PRO A 203 -5.13 8.88 -0.91
CA PRO A 203 -4.30 8.24 0.09
C PRO A 203 -5.18 7.59 1.16
N ALA A 204 -4.74 6.43 1.64
CA ALA A 204 -5.41 5.75 2.73
C ALA A 204 -5.31 6.55 4.02
N CYS A 205 -6.42 6.66 4.76
CA CYS A 205 -6.44 7.35 6.04
C CYS A 205 -5.44 6.75 7.05
N HIS A 206 -5.30 5.43 7.09
CA HIS A 206 -4.38 4.74 8.01
C HIS A 206 -2.90 4.88 7.65
N TYR A 207 -2.60 5.37 6.45
CA TYR A 207 -1.23 5.75 6.10
C TYR A 207 -0.83 7.04 6.85
N HIS A 208 -1.56 8.14 6.66
CA HIS A 208 -1.10 9.46 7.07
C HIS A 208 -1.87 10.13 8.22
N LYS A 209 -3.04 9.61 8.65
CA LYS A 209 -3.88 10.29 9.66
C LYS A 209 -3.76 9.74 11.08
N LEU A 210 -3.39 8.46 11.23
CA LEU A 210 -3.31 7.85 12.57
C LEU A 210 -2.05 8.32 13.32
N ILE A 211 -0.89 8.08 12.71
CA ILE A 211 0.43 8.48 13.21
C ILE A 211 1.08 9.20 12.04
N GLU A 212 0.91 10.51 12.00
CA GLU A 212 1.21 11.36 10.84
C GLU A 212 2.71 11.63 10.68
N GLU A 213 3.46 11.56 11.77
CA GLU A 213 4.91 11.77 11.82
C GLU A 213 5.71 10.70 11.05
N ASP A 214 5.10 9.54 10.78
CA ASP A 214 5.71 8.43 10.04
C ASP A 214 5.51 8.54 8.53
N ALA A 215 4.59 9.41 8.09
CA ALA A 215 4.25 9.56 6.68
C ALA A 215 5.22 10.50 5.98
N ILE A 216 5.48 10.23 4.70
CA ILE A 216 6.42 10.99 3.87
C ILE A 216 5.72 12.24 3.33
N TYR A 217 6.35 13.38 3.56
CA TYR A 217 5.93 14.70 3.07
C TYR A 217 7.15 15.41 2.52
N THR A 218 6.96 16.18 1.45
CA THR A 218 8.05 16.93 0.83
C THR A 218 7.55 18.30 0.37
N PRO A 219 8.34 19.39 0.53
CA PRO A 219 7.92 20.74 0.14
C PRO A 219 7.51 20.85 -1.34
N GLU A 220 8.15 20.08 -2.21
CA GLU A 220 7.93 20.08 -3.66
C GLU A 220 6.53 19.55 -4.02
N ILE A 221 5.95 18.70 -3.16
CA ILE A 221 4.65 18.08 -3.38
C ILE A 221 3.63 18.71 -2.43
N TYR A 222 2.71 19.49 -2.99
CA TYR A 222 1.65 20.20 -2.25
C TYR A 222 2.16 21.12 -1.13
N GLY A 223 3.42 21.58 -1.17
CA GLY A 223 3.98 22.38 -0.09
C GLY A 223 4.00 21.63 1.24
N ALA A 224 4.18 20.30 1.24
CA ALA A 224 4.10 19.44 2.41
C ALA A 224 2.77 19.53 3.21
N GLN A 225 1.66 19.91 2.56
CA GLN A 225 0.32 19.89 3.18
C GLN A 225 -0.39 18.53 3.02
N ARG A 226 0.10 17.67 2.13
CA ARG A 226 -0.44 16.34 1.80
C ARG A 226 0.72 15.36 1.64
N THR A 227 0.46 14.07 1.89
CA THR A 227 1.47 13.01 1.71
C THR A 227 2.02 12.99 0.29
N ALA A 228 3.31 12.71 0.17
CA ALA A 228 4.07 12.75 -1.08
C ALA A 228 3.96 11.47 -1.92
N ILE A 229 3.72 10.30 -1.31
CA ILE A 229 4.13 9.03 -1.92
C ILE A 229 3.46 8.69 -3.26
N ILE A 230 2.13 8.80 -3.34
CA ILE A 230 1.44 8.51 -4.60
C ILE A 230 1.68 9.64 -5.60
N THR A 231 1.41 10.89 -5.21
CA THR A 231 1.52 12.04 -6.11
C THR A 231 2.92 12.18 -6.70
N GLY A 232 3.96 11.97 -5.90
CA GLY A 232 5.33 12.06 -6.38
C GLY A 232 5.68 11.00 -7.41
N VAL A 233 5.19 9.77 -7.24
CA VAL A 233 5.35 8.72 -8.27
C VAL A 233 4.64 9.12 -9.56
N LEU A 234 3.38 9.58 -9.47
CA LEU A 234 2.61 9.94 -10.66
C LEU A 234 3.21 11.16 -11.40
N GLN A 235 3.67 12.17 -10.66
CA GLN A 235 4.34 13.34 -11.23
C GLN A 235 5.67 12.97 -11.89
N GLU A 236 6.47 12.09 -11.27
CA GLU A 236 7.73 11.60 -11.85
C GLU A 236 7.49 10.86 -13.18
N LEU A 237 6.41 10.06 -13.24
CA LEU A 237 5.96 9.40 -14.47
C LEU A 237 5.42 10.38 -15.54
N GLY A 238 5.23 11.65 -15.19
CA GLY A 238 4.78 12.72 -16.08
C GLY A 238 3.28 12.97 -16.08
N MET A 239 2.50 12.29 -15.23
CA MET A 239 1.04 12.41 -15.20
C MET A 239 0.58 13.76 -14.66
N ASN A 240 -0.57 14.23 -15.13
CA ASN A 240 -1.26 15.35 -14.53
C ASN A 240 -2.03 14.89 -13.29
N VAL A 241 -1.60 15.28 -12.08
CA VAL A 241 -2.29 14.92 -10.84
C VAL A 241 -3.30 16.01 -10.45
N ALA A 242 -4.57 15.79 -10.79
CA ALA A 242 -5.66 16.71 -10.53
C ALA A 242 -6.11 16.72 -9.05
N ASP A 243 -6.54 17.89 -8.59
CA ASP A 243 -7.10 18.08 -7.25
C ASP A 243 -8.64 17.94 -7.24
N TYR A 244 -9.20 17.68 -6.07
CA TYR A 244 -10.65 17.63 -5.84
C TYR A 244 -10.98 17.93 -4.38
N SER A 245 -12.17 18.47 -4.13
CA SER A 245 -12.59 19.09 -2.87
C SER A 245 -12.65 18.13 -1.70
N THR A 246 -12.94 16.85 -1.96
CA THR A 246 -13.06 15.81 -0.94
C THR A 246 -11.79 14.97 -0.78
N TRP A 247 -10.62 15.48 -1.17
CA TRP A 247 -9.35 14.73 -1.13
C TRP A 247 -9.09 14.05 0.21
N PHE A 248 -9.29 14.79 1.30
CA PHE A 248 -9.09 14.31 2.66
C PHE A 248 -10.19 13.36 3.15
N ASP A 249 -11.33 13.23 2.47
CA ASP A 249 -12.41 12.38 2.94
C ASP A 249 -12.05 10.89 2.79
N CYS A 250 -12.54 10.08 3.73
CA CYS A 250 -12.41 8.62 3.73
C CYS A 250 -12.93 8.00 2.42
N CYS A 251 -12.38 6.85 2.00
CA CYS A 251 -12.89 6.13 0.84
C CYS A 251 -14.34 5.66 1.01
N GLY A 252 -14.82 5.52 2.25
CA GLY A 252 -16.14 4.99 2.56
C GLY A 252 -16.13 3.52 2.99
N PHE A 253 -14.97 2.84 3.01
CA PHE A 253 -14.88 1.45 3.50
C PHE A 253 -15.42 1.35 4.92
N GLY A 254 -14.97 2.23 5.83
CA GLY A 254 -15.47 2.33 7.21
C GLY A 254 -15.55 0.97 7.89
N PHE A 255 -14.48 0.50 8.52
CA PHE A 255 -14.29 -0.88 8.98
C PHE A 255 -15.51 -1.56 9.63
N ARG A 256 -16.27 -0.84 10.46
CA ARG A 256 -17.53 -1.34 11.03
C ARG A 256 -18.70 -1.23 10.04
N HIS A 257 -18.84 -0.10 9.34
CA HIS A 257 -19.90 0.14 8.35
C HIS A 257 -19.90 -0.88 7.21
N ILE A 258 -18.74 -1.32 6.71
CA ILE A 258 -18.74 -2.38 5.69
C ILE A 258 -19.29 -3.71 6.22
N LEU A 259 -19.26 -3.97 7.53
CA LEU A 259 -19.83 -5.18 8.11
C LEU A 259 -21.33 -5.03 8.41
N VAL A 260 -21.77 -3.86 8.91
CA VAL A 260 -23.15 -3.67 9.41
C VAL A 260 -24.04 -2.79 8.53
N SER A 261 -23.48 -2.09 7.55
CA SER A 261 -24.17 -1.09 6.70
C SER A 261 -23.48 -0.95 5.34
N ARG A 262 -23.42 -2.05 4.60
CA ARG A 262 -22.73 -2.12 3.28
C ARG A 262 -23.24 -1.09 2.28
N ASP A 263 -24.54 -0.85 2.26
CA ASP A 263 -25.14 0.10 1.30
C ASP A 263 -24.77 1.55 1.61
N PHE A 264 -24.59 1.90 2.89
CA PHE A 264 -24.02 3.19 3.28
C PHE A 264 -22.58 3.32 2.78
N SER A 265 -21.76 2.29 3.01
CA SER A 265 -20.35 2.28 2.58
C SER A 265 -20.24 2.47 1.06
N ARG A 266 -21.04 1.74 0.28
CA ARG A 266 -21.11 1.86 -1.19
C ARG A 266 -21.55 3.25 -1.64
N SER A 267 -22.66 3.75 -1.07
CA SER A 267 -23.23 5.04 -1.44
C SER A 267 -22.26 6.19 -1.11
N PHE A 268 -21.64 6.15 0.06
CA PHE A 268 -20.63 7.14 0.46
C PHE A 268 -19.44 7.14 -0.48
N SER A 269 -18.90 5.96 -0.80
CA SER A 269 -17.73 5.82 -1.69
C SER A 269 -18.01 6.40 -3.07
N VAL A 270 -19.21 6.15 -3.62
CA VAL A 270 -19.60 6.72 -4.91
C VAL A 270 -19.85 8.22 -4.82
N GLN A 271 -20.76 8.65 -3.95
CA GLN A 271 -21.26 10.03 -3.93
C GLN A 271 -20.21 11.02 -3.44
N ARG A 272 -19.39 10.63 -2.45
CA ARG A 272 -18.43 11.54 -1.82
C ARG A 272 -17.06 11.50 -2.49
N LYS A 273 -16.71 10.42 -3.18
CA LYS A 273 -15.41 10.27 -3.85
C LYS A 273 -15.54 10.19 -5.36
N ILE A 274 -16.12 9.12 -5.92
CA ILE A 274 -16.10 8.88 -7.37
C ILE A 274 -16.84 9.97 -8.16
N GLU A 275 -18.07 10.33 -7.79
CA GLU A 275 -18.82 11.37 -8.49
C GLU A 275 -18.10 12.72 -8.41
N VAL A 276 -17.63 13.12 -7.22
CA VAL A 276 -16.86 14.36 -7.02
C VAL A 276 -15.58 14.38 -7.86
N MET A 277 -14.79 13.31 -7.88
CA MET A 277 -13.61 13.21 -8.74
C MET A 277 -13.98 13.38 -10.22
N LYS A 278 -15.06 12.74 -10.67
CA LYS A 278 -15.51 12.84 -12.07
C LYS A 278 -16.12 14.21 -12.41
N GLU A 279 -16.69 14.91 -11.45
CA GLU A 279 -17.29 16.24 -11.65
C GLU A 279 -16.26 17.36 -11.65
N GLU A 280 -15.31 17.33 -10.71
CA GLU A 280 -14.35 18.42 -10.50
C GLU A 280 -13.07 18.26 -11.32
N ALA A 281 -12.59 17.02 -11.50
CA ALA A 281 -11.33 16.72 -12.17
C ALA A 281 -11.50 15.92 -13.46
N ASN A 282 -12.57 15.13 -13.57
CA ASN A 282 -12.82 14.18 -14.65
C ASN A 282 -11.56 13.36 -15.05
N PRO A 283 -10.93 12.67 -14.09
CA PRO A 283 -9.68 11.95 -14.34
C PRO A 283 -9.90 10.68 -15.18
N ASP A 284 -8.81 10.21 -15.78
CA ASP A 284 -8.75 8.92 -16.47
C ASP A 284 -8.63 7.76 -15.47
N ILE A 285 -8.04 8.02 -14.30
CA ILE A 285 -7.78 7.03 -13.26
C ILE A 285 -7.75 7.66 -11.86
N THR A 286 -8.16 6.90 -10.85
CA THR A 286 -7.87 7.19 -9.44
C THR A 286 -6.83 6.21 -8.91
N VAL A 287 -5.81 6.74 -8.24
CA VAL A 287 -4.71 5.94 -7.68
C VAL A 287 -4.78 5.95 -6.15
N THR A 288 -4.65 4.78 -5.54
CA THR A 288 -4.62 4.61 -4.08
C THR A 288 -3.56 3.58 -3.67
N HIS A 289 -3.44 3.31 -2.36
CA HIS A 289 -2.37 2.44 -1.83
C HIS A 289 -2.78 1.60 -0.61
N ASP A 290 -4.08 1.38 -0.44
CA ASP A 290 -4.60 0.46 0.55
C ASP A 290 -5.63 -0.44 -0.10
N THR A 291 -5.58 -1.71 0.25
CA THR A 291 -6.49 -2.71 -0.30
C THR A 291 -7.96 -2.35 -0.09
N GLY A 292 -8.32 -1.91 1.13
CA GLY A 292 -9.68 -1.52 1.45
C GLY A 292 -10.13 -0.34 0.59
N CYS A 293 -9.22 0.61 0.35
CA CYS A 293 -9.48 1.75 -0.53
C CYS A 293 -9.69 1.32 -1.99
N VAL A 294 -8.79 0.50 -2.57
CA VAL A 294 -8.94 0.02 -3.97
C VAL A 294 -10.27 -0.74 -4.10
N THR A 295 -10.48 -1.75 -3.24
CA THR A 295 -11.68 -2.61 -3.30
C THR A 295 -12.96 -1.79 -3.16
N THR A 296 -13.03 -0.84 -2.23
CA THR A 296 -14.25 -0.09 -2.00
C THR A 296 -14.55 0.88 -3.14
N LEU A 297 -13.54 1.64 -3.58
CA LEU A 297 -13.71 2.64 -4.64
C LEU A 297 -13.99 1.98 -5.99
N ASP A 298 -13.40 0.82 -6.28
CA ASP A 298 -13.65 0.05 -7.51
C ASP A 298 -15.02 -0.66 -7.46
N GLN A 299 -15.23 -1.53 -6.45
CA GLN A 299 -16.41 -2.40 -6.38
C GLN A 299 -17.69 -1.66 -6.01
N SER A 300 -17.65 -0.44 -5.47
CA SER A 300 -18.90 0.28 -5.16
C SER A 300 -19.55 0.89 -6.41
N GLN A 301 -18.82 0.99 -7.52
CA GLN A 301 -19.31 1.69 -8.72
C GLN A 301 -20.37 0.91 -9.50
N PHE A 302 -20.44 -0.42 -9.42
CA PHE A 302 -21.40 -1.20 -10.24
C PHE A 302 -22.85 -0.78 -9.99
N ALA A 303 -23.22 -0.59 -8.71
CA ALA A 303 -24.58 -0.26 -8.33
C ALA A 303 -24.96 1.12 -8.88
N ALA A 304 -24.07 2.09 -8.72
CA ALA A 304 -24.28 3.44 -9.25
C ALA A 304 -24.34 3.47 -10.79
N LYS A 305 -23.53 2.65 -11.47
CA LYS A 305 -23.57 2.49 -12.93
C LYS A 305 -24.93 1.99 -13.40
N ALA A 306 -25.51 1.02 -12.69
CA ALA A 306 -26.86 0.51 -12.97
C ALA A 306 -27.96 1.58 -12.79
N HIS A 307 -27.71 2.59 -11.96
CA HIS A 307 -28.59 3.75 -11.76
C HIS A 307 -28.26 4.95 -12.66
N GLY A 308 -27.44 4.78 -13.69
CA GLY A 308 -27.11 5.84 -14.66
C GLY A 308 -26.28 6.99 -14.07
N LYS A 309 -25.60 6.77 -12.94
CA LYS A 309 -24.74 7.77 -12.31
C LYS A 309 -23.43 7.97 -13.09
N LYS A 310 -22.81 9.14 -12.91
CA LYS A 310 -21.51 9.47 -13.52
C LYS A 310 -20.39 8.74 -12.76
N VAL A 311 -20.21 7.46 -13.04
CA VAL A 311 -19.18 6.57 -12.47
C VAL A 311 -18.40 5.86 -13.59
N GLY A 312 -17.67 4.79 -13.29
CA GLY A 312 -16.80 4.08 -14.24
C GLY A 312 -15.42 4.71 -14.32
N LEU A 313 -14.89 5.15 -13.17
CA LEU A 313 -13.55 5.65 -13.01
C LEU A 313 -12.63 4.49 -12.60
N PRO A 314 -11.67 4.07 -13.43
CA PRO A 314 -10.63 3.11 -13.07
C PRO A 314 -9.98 3.41 -11.71
N VAL A 315 -9.79 2.39 -10.89
CA VAL A 315 -9.12 2.53 -9.58
C VAL A 315 -7.99 1.53 -9.47
N LEU A 316 -6.73 1.99 -9.47
CA LEU A 316 -5.56 1.11 -9.33
C LEU A 316 -4.73 1.47 -8.10
N SER A 317 -3.92 0.50 -7.67
CA SER A 317 -2.81 0.82 -6.77
C SER A 317 -1.70 1.57 -7.51
N ASP A 318 -0.95 2.40 -6.80
CA ASP A 318 0.27 3.02 -7.32
C ASP A 318 1.32 1.99 -7.80
N SER A 319 1.41 0.82 -7.17
CA SER A 319 2.27 -0.27 -7.66
C SER A 319 1.83 -0.82 -9.03
N GLN A 320 0.52 -0.92 -9.28
CA GLN A 320 0.00 -1.32 -10.59
C GLN A 320 0.31 -0.25 -11.64
N VAL A 321 0.17 1.04 -11.30
CA VAL A 321 0.51 2.14 -12.22
C VAL A 321 2.01 2.18 -12.52
N ALA A 322 2.86 2.04 -11.51
CA ALA A 322 4.31 1.97 -11.68
C ALA A 322 4.73 0.78 -12.56
N ALA A 323 4.16 -0.41 -12.30
CA ALA A 323 4.41 -1.57 -13.13
C ALA A 323 3.93 -1.37 -14.58
N LEU A 324 2.75 -0.77 -14.78
CA LEU A 324 2.23 -0.45 -16.11
C LEU A 324 3.18 0.47 -16.87
N ALA A 325 3.69 1.51 -16.20
CA ALA A 325 4.61 2.48 -16.78
C ALA A 325 5.89 1.82 -17.30
N MET A 326 6.37 0.80 -16.58
CA MET A 326 7.54 -0.02 -16.97
C MET A 326 7.19 -1.14 -17.98
N GLY A 327 5.94 -1.24 -18.44
CA GLY A 327 5.54 -2.17 -19.51
C GLY A 327 4.95 -3.50 -19.02
N ALA A 328 4.65 -3.64 -17.73
CA ALA A 328 4.05 -4.85 -17.21
C ALA A 328 2.69 -5.16 -17.88
N HIS A 329 2.45 -6.43 -18.19
CA HIS A 329 1.27 -6.84 -18.93
C HIS A 329 -0.03 -6.62 -18.11
N PRO A 330 -1.04 -5.88 -18.63
CA PRO A 330 -2.26 -5.50 -17.90
C PRO A 330 -3.04 -6.67 -17.26
N TYR A 331 -3.13 -7.81 -17.95
CA TYR A 331 -3.88 -8.97 -17.46
C TYR A 331 -3.04 -10.06 -16.79
N LYS A 332 -1.80 -10.31 -17.22
CA LYS A 332 -0.94 -11.34 -16.62
C LYS A 332 -0.27 -10.87 -15.32
N VAL A 333 0.14 -9.60 -15.24
CA VAL A 333 0.84 -9.04 -14.07
C VAL A 333 -0.09 -8.19 -13.21
N LEU A 334 -0.67 -7.14 -13.79
CA LEU A 334 -1.52 -6.19 -13.04
C LEU A 334 -2.90 -6.76 -12.73
N GLN A 335 -3.25 -7.86 -13.40
CA GLN A 335 -4.52 -8.59 -13.31
C GLN A 335 -5.75 -7.67 -13.29
N MET A 336 -5.77 -6.72 -14.24
CA MET A 336 -6.80 -5.67 -14.30
C MET A 336 -8.23 -6.20 -14.50
N HIS A 337 -8.39 -7.47 -14.87
CA HIS A 337 -9.69 -8.15 -15.00
C HIS A 337 -10.35 -8.51 -13.67
N TRP A 338 -9.63 -8.42 -12.54
CA TRP A 338 -10.23 -8.53 -11.21
C TRP A 338 -10.85 -7.23 -10.71
N HIS A 339 -10.59 -6.11 -11.40
CA HIS A 339 -11.27 -4.86 -11.12
C HIS A 339 -12.64 -4.86 -11.80
N ASN A 340 -13.61 -4.27 -11.12
CA ASN A 340 -14.99 -4.20 -11.56
C ASN A 340 -15.25 -2.99 -12.47
N THR A 341 -14.41 -1.95 -12.39
CA THR A 341 -14.44 -0.83 -13.33
C THR A 341 -13.85 -1.23 -14.69
N ASP A 342 -14.41 -0.69 -15.76
CA ASP A 342 -13.91 -0.92 -17.11
C ASP A 342 -12.62 -0.11 -17.33
N ASN A 343 -11.52 -0.82 -17.53
CA ASN A 343 -10.20 -0.24 -17.71
C ASN A 343 -9.78 -0.13 -19.18
N THR A 344 -10.59 -0.60 -20.13
CA THR A 344 -10.22 -0.65 -21.56
C THR A 344 -9.97 0.75 -22.12
N GLY A 345 -10.83 1.72 -21.81
CA GLY A 345 -10.65 3.11 -22.24
C GLY A 345 -9.37 3.75 -21.71
N PHE A 346 -8.97 3.42 -20.47
CA PHE A 346 -7.71 3.86 -19.89
C PHE A 346 -6.49 3.24 -20.60
N LEU A 347 -6.53 1.93 -20.86
CA LEU A 347 -5.47 1.23 -21.60
C LEU A 347 -5.33 1.75 -23.03
N SER A 348 -6.44 1.95 -23.74
CA SER A 348 -6.43 2.53 -25.10
C SER A 348 -5.87 3.94 -25.11
N LYS A 349 -6.16 4.75 -24.09
CA LYS A 349 -5.62 6.11 -23.97
C LYS A 349 -4.09 6.09 -23.83
N LEU A 350 -3.53 5.09 -23.17
CA LEU A 350 -2.09 4.83 -23.06
C LEU A 350 -1.46 4.26 -24.35
N GLY A 351 -2.23 4.08 -25.42
CA GLY A 351 -1.76 3.48 -26.67
C GLY A 351 -1.60 1.96 -26.62
N LEU A 352 -2.14 1.29 -25.60
CA LEU A 352 -2.17 -0.18 -25.50
C LEU A 352 -3.46 -0.70 -26.14
N ASP A 353 -3.36 -1.77 -26.94
CA ASP A 353 -4.54 -2.47 -27.48
C ASP A 353 -5.10 -3.46 -26.43
N PRO A 354 -6.24 -3.18 -25.79
CA PRO A 354 -6.78 -4.03 -24.74
C PRO A 354 -7.25 -5.39 -25.26
N GLU A 355 -7.76 -5.45 -26.51
CA GLU A 355 -8.22 -6.70 -27.12
C GLU A 355 -7.03 -7.60 -27.44
N GLN A 356 -5.95 -7.04 -27.98
CA GLN A 356 -4.71 -7.78 -28.16
C GLN A 356 -4.16 -8.30 -26.83
N LYS A 357 -4.06 -7.44 -25.81
CA LYS A 357 -3.58 -7.87 -24.48
C LYS A 357 -4.48 -8.93 -23.84
N TRP A 358 -5.78 -8.88 -24.10
CA TRP A 358 -6.70 -9.91 -23.64
C TRP A 358 -6.43 -11.25 -24.33
N ARG A 359 -6.26 -11.26 -25.65
CA ARG A 359 -5.90 -12.47 -26.42
C ARG A 359 -4.59 -13.09 -25.93
N GLU A 360 -3.55 -12.28 -25.72
CA GLU A 360 -2.26 -12.73 -25.17
C GLU A 360 -2.41 -13.41 -23.79
N PHE A 361 -3.40 -12.97 -23.00
CA PHE A 361 -3.74 -13.59 -21.71
C PHE A 361 -4.52 -14.89 -21.89
N GLU A 362 -5.52 -14.95 -22.77
CA GLU A 362 -6.30 -16.15 -23.07
C GLU A 362 -5.44 -17.30 -23.64
N GLU A 363 -4.44 -16.97 -24.45
CA GLU A 363 -3.44 -17.92 -24.93
C GLU A 363 -2.64 -18.54 -23.77
N ALA A 364 -2.28 -17.72 -22.77
CA ALA A 364 -1.62 -18.20 -21.58
C ALA A 364 -2.54 -19.09 -20.72
N LEU A 365 -3.83 -18.75 -20.63
CA LEU A 365 -4.81 -19.60 -19.94
C LEU A 365 -5.03 -20.94 -20.63
N THR A 366 -4.96 -20.99 -21.96
CA THR A 366 -5.11 -22.24 -22.73
C THR A 366 -3.99 -23.23 -22.35
N ARG A 367 -2.75 -22.74 -22.20
CA ARG A 367 -1.61 -23.56 -21.72
C ARG A 367 -1.82 -24.10 -20.30
N LEU A 368 -2.54 -23.37 -19.46
CA LEU A 368 -2.89 -23.85 -18.12
C LEU A 368 -3.98 -24.92 -18.16
N GLN A 369 -4.97 -24.75 -19.03
CA GLN A 369 -6.12 -25.65 -19.16
C GLN A 369 -5.74 -26.99 -19.80
N ASP A 370 -4.86 -26.98 -20.80
CA ASP A 370 -4.39 -28.20 -21.48
C ASP A 370 -3.31 -28.96 -20.68
N GLY A 371 -2.82 -28.38 -19.59
CA GLY A 371 -1.82 -28.97 -18.70
C GLY A 371 -0.38 -28.86 -19.21
N SER A 372 -0.13 -28.14 -20.30
CA SER A 372 1.24 -27.81 -20.75
C SER A 372 1.98 -26.95 -19.72
N GLN A 373 1.25 -26.25 -18.85
CA GLN A 373 1.79 -25.44 -17.77
C GLN A 373 0.90 -25.52 -16.51
N THR A 374 1.49 -25.56 -15.32
CA THR A 374 0.72 -25.64 -14.05
C THR A 374 0.33 -24.27 -13.50
N TYR A 375 1.18 -23.26 -13.69
CA TYR A 375 0.96 -21.87 -13.26
C TYR A 375 1.78 -20.94 -14.15
N LEU A 376 1.33 -19.69 -14.33
CA LEU A 376 2.12 -18.66 -15.01
C LEU A 376 3.43 -18.44 -14.24
N THR A 377 4.53 -18.34 -14.99
CA THR A 377 5.86 -18.05 -14.47
C THR A 377 6.25 -16.61 -14.76
N TRP A 378 7.41 -16.18 -14.25
CA TRP A 378 7.92 -14.84 -14.55
C TRP A 378 8.41 -14.71 -15.98
N GLU A 379 8.89 -15.81 -16.58
CA GLU A 379 9.26 -15.87 -18.00
C GLU A 379 8.07 -15.59 -18.94
N ASP A 380 6.83 -15.87 -18.50
CA ASP A 380 5.61 -15.58 -19.28
C ASP A 380 5.22 -14.10 -19.31
N VAL A 381 5.85 -13.28 -18.47
CA VAL A 381 5.47 -11.89 -18.19
C VAL A 381 6.66 -10.92 -18.13
N GLU A 382 7.82 -11.36 -18.59
CA GLU A 382 9.01 -10.53 -18.82
C GLU A 382 8.87 -9.63 -20.05
#